data_AF-A0AAD5SXM5-F1
#
_entry.id   AF-A0AAD5SXM5-F1
#
_cell.length_a   1.000
_cell.length_b   1.000
_cell.length_c   1.000
_cell.angle_alpha   90.00
_cell.angle_beta   90.00
_cell.angle_gamma   90.00
#
_symmetry.space_group_name_H-M   'P 1'
#
loop_
_entity.id
_entity.type
_entity.pdbx_description
1 polymer ?
#
loop_
_entity_poly.entity_id
_entity_poly.type
_entity_poly.pdbx_seq_one_letter_code
_entity_poly.pdbx_strand_id
1 'polypeptide(L)'
;MALYPSMDAMLRHLLDYMLFKEFDPDLVEFVGEAFYALVILRHSVYVTLAQQLLESQPTLERRIRLKNAFEALTAQMLSSSNAMAKHGGSQEISSTTAVAINGLLDGKEFKAYFNALLKFLMNVRGFLRVR
;
A
#
# COMPACT_ATOMS: atom_id res chain seq x y z
N MET A 1 25.75 4.49 6.20
CA MET A 1 24.41 4.74 6.77
C MET A 1 23.41 3.94 5.93
N ALA A 2 22.76 2.92 6.47
CA ALA A 2 21.97 1.99 5.66
C ALA A 2 20.51 2.48 5.56
N LEU A 3 20.19 3.20 4.47
CA LEU A 3 18.84 3.70 4.17
C LEU A 3 17.82 2.56 3.97
N TYR A 4 18.29 1.42 3.44
CA TYR A 4 17.45 0.26 3.14
C TYR A 4 16.82 -0.37 4.40
N PRO A 5 17.56 -0.71 5.48
CA PRO A 5 16.97 -1.19 6.73
C PRO A 5 15.88 -0.30 7.33
N SER A 6 16.04 1.03 7.27
CA SER A 6 15.02 1.96 7.79
C SER A 6 13.72 1.95 6.97
N MET A 7 13.81 1.81 5.65
CA MET A 7 12.62 1.73 4.79
C MET A 7 11.86 0.41 5.00
N ASP A 8 12.57 -0.68 5.28
CA ASP A 8 11.94 -1.98 5.56
C ASP A 8 11.18 -1.98 6.87
N ALA A 9 11.79 -1.40 7.90
CA ALA A 9 11.14 -1.20 9.19
C ALA A 9 9.89 -0.33 9.03
N MET A 10 9.99 0.76 8.27
CA MET A 10 8.87 1.67 8.01
C MET A 10 7.73 0.98 7.27
N LEU A 11 8.02 0.21 6.21
CA LEU A 11 7.02 -0.55 5.47
C LEU A 11 6.29 -1.55 6.38
N ARG A 12 7.02 -2.28 7.23
CA ARG A 12 6.43 -3.17 8.23
C ARG A 12 5.53 -2.40 9.20
N HIS A 13 6.01 -1.28 9.74
CA HIS A 13 5.24 -0.46 10.67
C HIS A 13 3.95 0.10 10.07
N LEU A 14 3.98 0.56 8.81
CA LEU A 14 2.79 1.04 8.11
C LEU A 14 1.80 -0.10 7.86
N LEU A 15 2.29 -1.27 7.43
CA LEU A 15 1.44 -2.44 7.23
C LEU A 15 0.77 -2.86 8.54
N ASP A 16 1.54 -2.93 9.64
CA ASP A 16 1.03 -3.27 10.96
C ASP A 16 0.02 -2.23 11.47
N TYR A 17 0.33 -0.94 11.27
CA TYR A 17 -0.56 0.16 11.63
C TYR A 17 -1.92 0.01 10.92
N MET A 18 -1.91 -0.14 9.59
CA MET A 18 -3.14 -0.26 8.80
C MET A 18 -3.96 -1.51 9.16
N LEU A 19 -3.31 -2.65 9.40
CA LEU A 19 -3.99 -3.92 9.64
C LEU A 19 -4.51 -4.03 11.08
N PHE A 20 -3.72 -3.62 12.07
CA PHE A 20 -3.98 -3.99 13.47
C PHE A 20 -4.33 -2.82 14.40
N LYS A 21 -3.93 -1.58 14.08
CA LYS A 21 -4.17 -0.43 14.99
C LYS A 21 -5.54 0.22 14.78
N GLU A 22 -6.05 0.88 15.80
CA GLU A 22 -7.21 1.77 15.61
C GLU A 22 -6.87 2.81 14.55
N PHE A 23 -7.83 3.06 13.67
CA PHE A 23 -7.56 3.72 12.41
C PHE A 23 -8.19 5.09 12.43
N ASP A 24 -7.31 6.08 12.33
CA ASP A 24 -7.71 7.45 12.16
C ASP A 24 -8.11 7.68 10.69
N PRO A 25 -9.39 8.00 10.41
CA PRO A 25 -9.86 8.27 9.05
C PRO A 25 -9.16 9.49 8.43
N ASP A 26 -8.63 10.42 9.23
CA ASP A 26 -7.95 11.61 8.71
C ASP A 26 -6.52 11.29 8.25
N LEU A 27 -5.95 10.16 8.72
CA LEU A 27 -4.59 9.74 8.38
C LEU A 27 -4.53 8.69 7.26
N VAL A 28 -5.67 8.11 6.86
CA VAL A 28 -5.67 7.00 5.90
C VAL A 28 -5.06 7.37 4.55
N GLU A 29 -5.33 8.57 4.07
CA GLU A 29 -4.83 9.06 2.78
C GLU A 29 -3.30 9.17 2.81
N PHE A 30 -2.75 9.90 3.77
CA PHE A 30 -1.30 10.07 3.94
C PHE A 30 -0.57 8.75 4.18
N VAL A 31 -1.14 7.87 5.00
CA VAL A 31 -0.57 6.54 5.26
C VAL A 31 -0.63 5.68 4.00
N GLY A 32 -1.72 5.77 3.23
CA GLY A 32 -1.90 5.09 1.96
C GLY A 32 -0.89 5.53 0.92
N GLU A 33 -0.59 6.84 0.83
CA GLU A 33 0.44 7.37 -0.06
C GLU A 33 1.84 6.87 0.32
N ALA A 34 2.21 6.98 1.60
CA ALA A 34 3.50 6.51 2.08
C ALA A 34 3.66 5.00 1.87
N PHE A 35 2.59 4.24 2.11
CA PHE A 35 2.56 2.81 1.87
C PHE A 35 2.75 2.47 0.39
N TYR A 36 2.06 3.17 -0.52
CA TYR A 36 2.24 2.99 -1.96
C TYR A 36 3.70 3.16 -2.37
N ALA A 37 4.30 4.30 -2.00
CA ALA A 37 5.68 4.62 -2.33
C ALA A 37 6.65 3.53 -1.84
N LEU A 38 6.48 3.07 -0.60
CA LEU A 38 7.34 2.04 -0.02
C LEU A 38 7.12 0.66 -0.63
N VAL A 39 5.89 0.30 -1.03
CA VAL A 39 5.63 -0.97 -1.72
C VAL A 39 6.26 -1.00 -3.11
N ILE A 40 6.20 0.11 -3.86
CA ILE A 40 6.88 0.20 -5.16
C ILE A 40 8.40 0.12 -4.99
N LEU A 41 8.97 0.84 -4.03
CA LEU A 41 10.42 0.85 -3.80
C LEU A 41 10.94 -0.47 -3.21
N ARG A 42 10.18 -1.10 -2.32
CA ARG A 42 10.59 -2.29 -1.54
C ARG A 42 9.65 -3.48 -1.76
N HIS A 43 9.31 -3.73 -3.01
CA HIS A 43 8.33 -4.75 -3.40
C HIS A 43 8.65 -6.16 -2.85
N SER A 44 9.92 -6.58 -2.90
CA SER A 44 10.34 -7.90 -2.37
C SER A 44 10.07 -8.04 -0.86
N VAL A 45 10.24 -6.95 -0.11
CA VAL A 45 9.99 -6.91 1.34
C VAL A 45 8.49 -6.94 1.62
N TYR A 46 7.71 -6.17 0.87
CA TYR A 46 6.24 -6.24 0.93
C TYR A 46 5.71 -7.67 0.67
N VAL A 47 6.18 -8.33 -0.38
CA VAL A 47 5.82 -9.73 -0.70
C VAL A 47 6.19 -10.67 0.46
N THR A 48 7.36 -10.49 1.05
CA THR A 48 7.81 -11.29 2.20
C THR A 48 6.89 -11.10 3.41
N LEU A 49 6.52 -9.85 3.73
CA LEU A 49 5.60 -9.54 4.83
C LEU A 49 4.20 -10.12 4.59
N ALA A 50 3.69 -10.01 3.36
CA ALA A 50 2.40 -10.59 2.99
C ALA A 50 2.41 -12.12 3.15
N GLN A 51 3.49 -12.77 2.71
CA GLN A 51 3.66 -14.22 2.84
C GLN A 51 3.73 -14.65 4.32
N GLN A 52 4.50 -13.95 5.15
CA GLN A 52 4.54 -14.21 6.60
C GLN A 52 3.15 -14.10 7.23
N LEU A 53 2.37 -13.08 6.84
CA LEU A 53 1.02 -12.91 7.34
C LEU A 53 0.09 -14.04 6.86
N LEU A 54 0.22 -14.49 5.61
CA LEU A 54 -0.53 -15.63 5.07
C LEU A 54 -0.27 -16.94 5.80
N GLU A 55 1.00 -17.21 6.10
CA GLU A 55 1.44 -18.42 6.81
C GLU A 55 0.94 -18.43 8.25
N SER A 56 0.81 -17.26 8.88
CA SER A 56 0.28 -17.11 10.24
C SER A 56 -1.23 -17.29 10.37
N GLN A 57 -1.99 -17.41 9.26
CA GLN A 57 -3.44 -17.50 9.33
C GLN A 57 -3.92 -18.85 9.92
N PRO A 58 -4.87 -18.83 10.88
CA PRO A 58 -5.28 -20.03 11.62
C PRO A 58 -6.17 -20.98 10.80
N THR A 59 -6.80 -20.48 9.73
CA THR A 59 -7.68 -21.28 8.87
C THR A 59 -7.32 -21.10 7.40
N LEU A 60 -7.56 -22.15 6.60
CA LEU A 60 -7.38 -22.09 5.15
C LEU A 60 -8.25 -21.01 4.52
N GLU A 61 -9.48 -20.83 5.01
CA GLU A 61 -10.40 -19.79 4.53
C GLU A 61 -9.84 -18.37 4.75
N ARG A 62 -9.35 -18.06 5.96
CA ARG A 62 -8.71 -16.76 6.25
C ARG A 62 -7.48 -16.56 5.38
N ARG A 63 -6.68 -17.61 5.17
CA ARG A 63 -5.51 -17.57 4.28
C ARG A 63 -5.89 -17.25 2.84
N ILE A 64 -6.88 -17.93 2.27
CA ILE A 64 -7.35 -17.68 0.90
C ILE A 64 -7.88 -16.26 0.77
N ARG A 65 -8.72 -15.83 1.71
CA ARG A 65 -9.29 -14.47 1.70
C ARG A 65 -8.21 -13.40 1.78
N LEU A 66 -7.23 -13.58 2.66
CA LEU A 66 -6.09 -12.68 2.79
C LEU A 66 -5.23 -12.66 1.52
N LYS A 67 -4.98 -13.83 0.92
CA LYS A 67 -4.19 -13.98 -0.32
C LYS A 67 -4.85 -13.19 -1.45
N ASN A 68 -6.14 -13.43 -1.68
CA ASN A 68 -6.89 -12.75 -2.72
C ASN A 68 -6.91 -11.22 -2.52
N ALA A 69 -6.99 -10.77 -1.27
CA ALA A 69 -6.97 -9.35 -0.95
C ALA A 69 -5.61 -8.71 -1.27
N PHE A 70 -4.50 -9.36 -0.89
CA PHE A 70 -3.16 -8.89 -1.24
C PHE A 70 -2.89 -8.93 -2.75
N GLU A 71 -3.29 -9.99 -3.43
CA GLU A 71 -3.14 -10.10 -4.89
C GLU A 71 -3.90 -8.98 -5.61
N ALA A 72 -5.15 -8.72 -5.22
CA ALA A 72 -5.95 -7.64 -5.78
C ALA A 72 -5.34 -6.25 -5.55
N LEU A 73 -4.86 -5.98 -4.33
CA LEU A 73 -4.21 -4.71 -4.01
C LEU A 73 -2.91 -4.53 -4.81
N THR A 74 -2.10 -5.58 -4.88
CA THR A 74 -0.81 -5.57 -5.59
C THR A 74 -1.01 -5.35 -7.09
N ALA A 75 -1.99 -6.03 -7.69
CA ALA A 75 -2.35 -5.84 -9.09
C ALA A 75 -2.74 -4.38 -9.38
N GLN A 76 -3.50 -3.74 -8.48
CA GLN A 76 -3.87 -2.33 -8.63
C GLN A 76 -2.65 -1.41 -8.53
N MET A 77 -1.78 -1.62 -7.54
CA MET A 77 -0.56 -0.80 -7.36
C MET A 77 0.37 -0.85 -8.58
N LEU A 78 0.59 -2.05 -9.12
CA LEU A 78 1.42 -2.25 -10.31
C LEU A 78 0.78 -1.67 -11.57
N SER A 79 -0.54 -1.78 -11.72
CA SER A 79 -1.26 -1.17 -12.84
C SER A 79 -1.10 0.35 -12.85
N SER A 80 -1.25 0.98 -11.69
CA SER A 80 -1.08 2.44 -11.55
C SER A 80 0.37 2.89 -11.73
N SER A 81 1.35 2.09 -11.29
CA SER A 81 2.78 2.33 -11.58
C SER A 81 3.09 2.25 -13.08
N ASN A 82 2.52 1.28 -13.78
CA ASN A 82 2.75 1.06 -15.21
C ASN A 82 2.06 2.12 -16.08
N ALA A 83 0.93 2.67 -15.64
CA ALA A 83 0.25 3.79 -16.30
C ALA A 83 1.13 5.03 -16.35
N MET A 84 1.93 5.28 -15.31
CA MET A 84 2.88 6.40 -15.28
C MET A 84 4.07 6.24 -16.21
N ALA A 85 4.63 5.03 -16.31
CA ALA A 85 5.72 4.77 -17.24
C ALA A 85 5.34 5.10 -18.70
N LYS A 86 4.04 5.14 -19.01
CA LYS A 86 3.49 5.52 -20.33
C LYS A 86 3.22 7.01 -20.50
N HIS A 87 3.12 7.79 -19.40
CA HIS A 87 2.72 9.20 -19.41
C HIS A 87 3.88 10.20 -19.18
N GLY A 88 5.14 9.73 -19.12
CA GLY A 88 6.34 10.55 -18.88
C GLY A 88 6.75 11.52 -20.00
N GLY A 89 5.80 12.21 -20.63
CA GLY A 89 6.04 13.32 -21.56
C GLY A 89 5.51 14.64 -20.98
N SER A 90 6.43 15.48 -20.51
CA SER A 90 6.32 16.94 -20.31
C SER A 90 5.11 17.49 -19.51
N GLN A 91 5.30 17.77 -18.22
CA GLN A 91 4.46 18.79 -17.56
C GLN A 91 5.25 19.62 -16.53
N GLU A 92 5.14 20.94 -16.68
CA GLU A 92 5.88 21.99 -15.98
C GLU A 92 5.56 22.08 -14.49
N ILE A 93 6.59 22.36 -13.69
CA ILE A 93 6.55 22.45 -12.23
C ILE A 93 5.98 23.82 -11.84
N SER A 94 4.76 23.86 -11.31
CA SER A 94 4.19 25.05 -10.68
C SER A 94 4.30 24.97 -9.16
N SER A 95 4.91 26.00 -8.58
CA SER A 95 5.35 26.11 -7.20
C SER A 95 4.23 26.57 -6.26
N THR A 96 3.59 25.63 -5.55
CA THR A 96 2.92 25.87 -4.25
C THR A 96 2.91 24.56 -3.47
N THR A 97 3.12 24.63 -2.16
CA THR A 97 3.52 23.63 -1.14
C THR A 97 2.67 22.34 -0.99
N ALA A 98 2.18 21.77 -2.09
CA ALA A 98 1.54 20.46 -2.24
C ALA A 98 2.32 19.58 -3.25
N VAL A 99 3.65 19.77 -3.32
CA VAL A 99 4.55 19.22 -4.37
C VAL A 99 5.10 17.83 -4.05
N ALA A 100 4.88 17.25 -2.88
CA ALA A 100 5.61 16.03 -2.53
C ALA A 100 5.06 14.72 -3.15
N ILE A 101 3.78 14.65 -3.58
CA ILE A 101 3.17 13.35 -3.99
C ILE A 101 2.33 13.43 -5.28
N ASN A 102 1.94 14.62 -5.76
CA ASN A 102 1.34 14.79 -7.09
C ASN A 102 2.25 14.31 -8.25
N GLY A 103 3.55 14.09 -8.00
CA GLY A 103 4.48 13.53 -8.97
C GLY A 103 4.59 11.99 -8.96
N LEU A 104 4.04 11.30 -7.95
CA LEU A 104 4.21 9.85 -7.80
C LEU A 104 3.03 9.04 -8.35
N LEU A 105 1.85 9.64 -8.53
CA LEU A 105 0.66 9.04 -9.14
C LEU A 105 -0.20 10.15 -9.76
N ASP A 106 -0.74 9.94 -10.96
CA ASP A 106 -1.84 10.77 -11.47
C ASP A 106 -3.04 10.69 -10.51
N GLY A 107 -3.79 11.77 -10.33
CA GLY A 107 -4.89 11.83 -9.34
C GLY A 107 -5.96 10.75 -9.58
N LYS A 108 -6.17 10.34 -10.83
CA LYS A 108 -7.05 9.22 -11.19
C LYS A 108 -6.49 7.87 -10.73
N GLU A 109 -5.20 7.64 -10.95
CA GLU A 109 -4.51 6.41 -10.58
C GLU A 109 -4.39 6.28 -9.06
N PHE A 110 -4.06 7.38 -8.38
CA PHE A 110 -4.08 7.44 -6.92
C PHE A 110 -5.47 7.10 -6.36
N LYS A 111 -6.53 7.71 -6.91
CA LYS A 111 -7.89 7.39 -6.49
C LYS A 111 -8.25 5.92 -6.70
N ALA A 112 -7.84 5.32 -7.81
CA ALA A 112 -8.09 3.90 -8.10
C ALA A 112 -7.35 2.98 -7.10
N TYR A 113 -6.07 3.26 -6.87
CA TYR A 113 -5.27 2.60 -5.83
C TYR A 113 -5.91 2.74 -4.45
N PHE A 114 -6.25 3.96 -4.05
CA PHE A 114 -6.76 4.26 -2.73
C PHE A 114 -8.09 3.55 -2.45
N ASN A 115 -8.99 3.52 -3.45
CA ASN A 115 -10.21 2.73 -3.35
C ASN A 115 -9.93 1.23 -3.17
N ALA A 116 -8.92 0.68 -3.86
CA ALA A 116 -8.50 -0.70 -3.67
C ALA A 116 -7.91 -0.94 -2.28
N LEU A 117 -7.14 0.01 -1.74
CA LEU A 117 -6.62 -0.03 -0.37
C LEU A 117 -7.77 -0.05 0.65
N LEU A 118 -8.76 0.84 0.52
CA LEU A 118 -9.91 0.85 1.42
C LEU A 118 -10.67 -0.48 1.37
N LYS A 119 -10.93 -1.01 0.17
CA LYS A 119 -11.56 -2.32 -0.02
C LYS A 119 -10.74 -3.45 0.60
N PHE A 120 -9.41 -3.42 0.44
CA PHE A 120 -8.51 -4.35 1.10
C PHE A 120 -8.68 -4.30 2.61
N LEU A 121 -8.60 -3.12 3.22
CA LEU A 121 -8.72 -2.94 4.67
C LEU A 121 -10.07 -3.40 5.22
N MET A 122 -11.17 -3.07 4.53
CA MET A 122 -12.51 -3.55 4.90
C MET A 122 -12.61 -5.07 4.84
N ASN A 123 -11.94 -5.70 3.86
CA ASN A 123 -11.99 -7.14 3.68
C ASN A 123 -11.15 -7.92 4.69
N VAL A 124 -10.03 -7.37 5.16
CA VAL A 124 -9.05 -8.12 5.95
C VAL A 124 -9.05 -7.77 7.44
N ARG A 125 -9.28 -6.51 7.81
CA ARG A 125 -9.14 -6.07 9.21
C ARG A 125 -10.10 -6.77 10.16
N GLY A 126 -11.32 -7.06 9.69
CA GLY A 126 -12.35 -7.70 10.51
C GLY A 126 -11.91 -9.04 11.08
N PHE A 127 -11.30 -9.92 10.25
CA PHE A 127 -10.88 -11.24 10.72
C PHE A 127 -9.44 -11.27 11.24
N LEU A 128 -8.60 -10.31 10.87
CA LEU A 128 -7.23 -10.22 11.38
C LEU A 128 -7.15 -9.74 12.83
N ARG A 129 -8.16 -9.00 13.31
CA ARG A 129 -8.23 -8.51 14.69
C ARG A 129 -8.89 -9.49 15.66
N VAL A 130 -9.67 -10.41 15.13
CA VAL A 130 -10.34 -11.44 15.92
C VAL A 130 -9.36 -12.61 16.12
N ARG A 131 -8.71 -12.59 17.29
CA ARG A 131 -7.86 -13.69 17.77
C ARG A 131 -8.69 -14.92 18.05
#